data_AF-A0A9L0JWI9-F1
#
_entry.id   AF-A0A9L0JWI9-F1
#
_cell.length_a   1.000
_cell.length_b   1.000
_cell.length_c   1.000
_cell.angle_alpha   90.00
_cell.angle_beta   90.00
_cell.angle_gamma   90.00
#
_symmetry.space_group_name_H-M   'P 1'
#
loop_
_entity.id
_entity.type
_entity.pdbx_description
1 polymer ?
#
loop_
_entity_poly.entity_id
_entity_poly.type
_entity_poly.pdbx_seq_one_letter_code
_entity_poly.pdbx_strand_id
1 'polypeptide(L)'
;MAESSRGGPTCGGVGGRQDPMSSAGGSNFPEYELPELNTRAFHVGAFGELWRGRLRGSGDLSLKEPPAPALPGRRGVADAGREDAAVARDLGCNLEAAAELRAVCGLDKLQCLEEGEDPEVIPEDTDLVTLGVRKKLLEHREETITIDRVCRQETFAYEMESHAIGKKPENPADMIEEGELILSVNILYPVIFHKHKEHKPYQTMLVLGSQKLTELRDSICCVSDLQIGGEFSNTPDQAPEHISKDLYKSAFFYFEGTFYNDRRYPECRDLSRTIIEWSESHDRGYGKFQTANMEDFTFNDLYIKLGFPYLYCHQGDCEHVVVITDIR
;
A
#
# COMPACT_ATOMS: atom_id res chain seq x y z
N MET A 1 -28.05 -13.53 -62.59
CA MET A 1 -28.61 -14.67 -61.82
C MET A 1 -28.84 -14.12 -60.42
N ALA A 2 -30.02 -13.57 -60.09
CA ALA A 2 -31.26 -14.30 -59.70
C ALA A 2 -30.93 -15.31 -58.58
N GLU A 3 -31.46 -15.25 -57.36
CA GLU A 3 -32.79 -14.80 -56.92
C GLU A 3 -32.80 -14.15 -55.52
N SER A 4 -33.84 -13.36 -55.32
CA SER A 4 -34.34 -12.77 -54.07
C SER A 4 -35.40 -13.69 -53.45
N SER A 5 -35.62 -13.63 -52.13
CA SER A 5 -36.99 -13.58 -51.57
C SER A 5 -37.05 -13.34 -50.04
N ARG A 6 -37.72 -12.23 -49.67
CA ARG A 6 -38.79 -12.04 -48.65
C ARG A 6 -38.47 -12.36 -47.18
N GLY A 7 -38.86 -11.60 -46.16
CA GLY A 7 -39.71 -10.40 -46.01
C GLY A 7 -39.88 -10.13 -44.50
N GLY A 8 -40.13 -8.86 -44.09
CA GLY A 8 -40.37 -8.46 -42.70
C GLY A 8 -41.72 -8.96 -42.12
N PRO A 9 -42.10 -8.59 -40.88
CA PRO A 9 -42.37 -7.18 -40.57
C PRO A 9 -41.93 -6.68 -39.18
N THR A 10 -42.13 -5.36 -39.06
CA THR A 10 -41.85 -4.40 -38.00
C THR A 10 -42.82 -4.41 -36.80
N CYS A 11 -42.35 -3.76 -35.73
CA CYS A 11 -43.08 -2.98 -34.70
C CYS A 11 -43.69 -3.70 -33.49
N GLY A 12 -43.30 -3.20 -32.31
CA GLY A 12 -44.03 -3.34 -31.04
C GLY A 12 -43.33 -2.53 -29.95
N GLY A 13 -43.66 -1.25 -29.85
CA GLY A 13 -43.27 -0.42 -28.71
C GLY A 13 -44.22 -0.60 -27.51
N VAL A 14 -43.86 0.10 -26.43
CA VAL A 14 -44.61 0.39 -25.21
C VAL A 14 -44.43 -0.61 -24.06
N GLY A 15 -43.99 -0.07 -22.91
CA GLY A 15 -44.41 -0.60 -21.61
C GLY A 15 -43.34 -0.49 -20.54
N GLY A 16 -43.25 0.66 -19.87
CA GLY A 16 -42.54 0.74 -18.60
C GLY A 16 -43.12 -0.25 -17.58
N ARG A 17 -42.22 -0.97 -16.92
CA ARG A 17 -42.45 -1.54 -15.60
C ARG A 17 -41.23 -1.24 -14.75
N GLN A 18 -41.40 -0.26 -13.87
CA GLN A 18 -40.65 -0.20 -12.62
C GLN A 18 -41.16 -1.38 -11.79
N ASP A 19 -40.33 -2.41 -11.64
CA ASP A 19 -40.55 -3.39 -10.58
C ASP A 19 -39.82 -2.89 -9.32
N PRO A 20 -40.50 -2.85 -8.15
CA PRO A 20 -39.94 -2.30 -6.94
C PRO A 20 -38.91 -3.28 -6.36
N MET A 21 -37.69 -2.79 -6.11
CA MET A 21 -36.73 -3.55 -5.31
C MET A 21 -37.23 -3.62 -3.87
N SER A 22 -37.77 -4.78 -3.53
CA SER A 22 -38.14 -5.17 -2.17
C SER A 22 -36.92 -5.08 -1.26
N SER A 23 -36.99 -4.20 -0.27
CA SER A 23 -36.16 -4.26 0.92
C SER A 23 -36.48 -5.50 1.74
N ALA A 24 -35.47 -6.00 2.46
CA ALA A 24 -35.51 -7.07 3.46
C ALA A 24 -35.25 -8.50 2.93
N GLY A 25 -33.96 -8.81 2.84
CA GLY A 25 -33.42 -10.16 2.94
C GLY A 25 -32.04 -10.05 3.55
N GLY A 26 -31.93 -10.24 4.87
CA GLY A 26 -30.67 -10.16 5.60
C GLY A 26 -29.67 -11.18 5.06
N SER A 27 -28.72 -10.70 4.28
CA SER A 27 -27.58 -11.47 3.84
C SER A 27 -26.55 -11.46 4.97
N ASN A 28 -26.34 -12.62 5.62
CA ASN A 28 -25.30 -12.87 6.61
C ASN A 28 -23.90 -12.87 5.95
N PHE A 29 -23.49 -11.74 5.38
CA PHE A 29 -22.08 -11.50 5.08
C PHE A 29 -21.48 -10.75 6.28
N PRO A 30 -20.30 -11.14 6.78
CA PRO A 30 -19.65 -10.36 7.81
C PRO A 30 -19.27 -8.98 7.23
N GLU A 31 -19.44 -7.96 8.05
CA GLU A 31 -19.47 -6.54 7.71
C GLU A 31 -18.09 -5.94 7.32
N TYR A 32 -17.23 -6.70 6.62
CA TYR A 32 -15.91 -6.25 6.18
C TYR A 32 -15.83 -5.91 4.68
N GLU A 33 -16.77 -6.39 3.86
CA GLU A 33 -16.88 -6.03 2.44
C GLU A 33 -18.01 -5.02 2.23
N LEU A 34 -17.79 -3.79 2.65
CA LEU A 34 -18.60 -2.66 2.19
C LEU A 34 -18.11 -2.28 0.77
N PRO A 35 -18.93 -2.45 -0.29
CA PRO A 35 -18.51 -2.25 -1.68
C PRO A 35 -18.02 -0.82 -2.01
N GLU A 36 -18.21 0.14 -1.11
CA GLU A 36 -17.97 1.56 -1.36
C GLU A 36 -16.79 2.18 -0.58
N LEU A 37 -16.20 1.49 0.41
CA LEU A 37 -15.21 2.12 1.30
C LEU A 37 -13.89 2.46 0.60
N ASN A 38 -13.46 1.61 -0.34
CA ASN A 38 -12.25 1.85 -1.15
C ASN A 38 -12.48 2.84 -2.32
N THR A 39 -13.66 3.46 -2.40
CA THR A 39 -14.00 4.40 -3.49
C THR A 39 -14.00 5.86 -3.06
N ARG A 40 -13.95 6.17 -1.76
CA ARG A 40 -14.03 7.55 -1.28
C ARG A 40 -12.65 8.10 -0.98
N ALA A 41 -12.29 9.19 -1.64
CA ALA A 41 -11.07 9.90 -1.32
C ALA A 41 -11.19 10.55 0.06
N PHE A 42 -10.15 10.49 0.87
CA PHE A 42 -10.04 11.17 2.15
C PHE A 42 -8.73 11.97 2.21
N HIS A 43 -8.74 13.03 3.01
CA HIS A 43 -7.57 13.86 3.25
C HIS A 43 -6.64 13.17 4.26
N VAL A 44 -5.39 12.92 3.86
CA VAL A 44 -4.41 12.15 4.66
C VAL A 44 -4.13 12.84 6.01
N GLY A 45 -3.85 14.14 6.00
CA GLY A 45 -3.53 14.88 7.22
C GLY A 45 -4.71 14.91 8.21
N ALA A 46 -5.94 15.03 7.70
CA ALA A 46 -7.14 15.05 8.54
C ALA A 46 -7.41 13.66 9.14
N PHE A 47 -7.15 12.59 8.37
CA PHE A 47 -7.17 11.22 8.90
C PHE A 47 -6.16 11.08 10.05
N GLY A 48 -4.92 11.55 9.87
CA GLY A 48 -3.90 11.49 10.91
C GLY A 48 -4.26 12.26 12.18
N GLU A 49 -4.83 13.46 12.05
CA GLU A 49 -5.30 14.25 13.18
C GLU A 49 -6.43 13.55 13.94
N LEU A 50 -7.43 13.00 13.24
CA LEU A 50 -8.53 12.27 13.84
C LEU A 50 -8.06 10.97 14.50
N TRP A 51 -7.12 10.26 13.87
CA TRP A 51 -6.50 9.06 14.42
C TRP A 51 -5.77 9.38 15.72
N ARG A 52 -4.85 10.37 15.70
CA ARG A 52 -4.15 10.84 16.90
C ARG A 52 -5.09 11.30 18.00
N GLY A 53 -6.19 11.97 17.65
CA GLY A 53 -7.21 12.41 18.61
C GLY A 53 -7.95 11.26 19.31
N ARG A 54 -7.96 10.05 18.74
CA ARG A 54 -8.53 8.85 19.37
C ARG A 54 -7.55 8.12 20.29
N LEU A 55 -6.25 8.31 20.09
CA LEU A 55 -5.22 7.71 20.93
C LEU A 55 -5.20 8.36 22.31
N ARG A 56 -5.03 7.55 23.37
CA ARG A 56 -5.03 7.98 24.78
C ARG A 56 -3.68 8.58 25.19
N GLY A 57 -3.12 9.45 24.36
CA GLY A 57 -1.86 10.16 24.60
C GLY A 57 -0.64 9.24 24.63
N SER A 58 0.31 9.52 25.53
CA SER A 58 1.61 8.84 25.60
C SER A 58 1.53 7.33 25.90
N GLY A 59 0.38 6.81 26.37
CA GLY A 59 0.21 5.37 26.60
C GLY A 59 0.08 4.55 25.30
N ASP A 60 -0.50 5.15 24.26
CA ASP A 60 -0.76 4.49 22.97
C ASP A 60 0.28 4.87 21.91
N LEU A 61 1.00 5.98 22.12
CA LEU A 61 1.97 6.56 21.17
C LEU A 61 3.43 6.21 21.49
N SER A 62 3.78 6.01 22.76
CA SER A 62 5.17 5.83 23.17
C SER A 62 5.55 4.36 23.23
N LEU A 63 6.55 3.98 22.44
CA LEU A 63 7.27 2.70 22.56
C LEU A 63 8.32 2.69 23.69
N LYS A 64 8.45 3.77 24.49
CA LYS A 64 9.33 3.76 25.66
C LYS A 64 8.81 2.74 26.66
N GLU A 65 9.63 1.73 26.93
CA GLU A 65 9.37 0.81 28.03
C GLU A 65 9.12 1.62 29.31
N PRO A 66 8.07 1.31 30.09
CA PRO A 66 7.92 1.83 31.43
C PRO A 66 9.23 1.58 32.19
N PRO A 67 9.71 2.54 33.02
CA PRO A 67 10.95 2.35 33.77
C PRO A 67 10.88 1.01 34.52
N ALA A 68 11.84 0.13 34.23
CA ALA A 68 11.87 -1.22 34.78
C ALA A 68 11.66 -1.18 36.30
N PRO A 69 10.75 -2.00 36.86
CA PRO A 69 10.59 -2.05 38.31
C PRO A 69 11.96 -2.37 38.92
N ALA A 70 12.35 -1.59 39.93
CA ALA A 70 13.70 -1.54 40.49
C ALA A 70 14.19 -2.85 41.17
N LEU A 71 13.53 -3.99 40.94
CA LEU A 71 13.89 -5.29 41.51
C LEU A 71 13.65 -6.42 40.50
N PRO A 72 14.71 -7.13 40.06
CA PRO A 72 14.55 -8.31 39.23
C PRO A 72 13.91 -9.43 40.08
N GLY A 73 12.71 -9.89 39.69
CA GLY A 73 12.07 -11.07 40.29
C GLY A 73 10.70 -10.88 40.96
N ARG A 74 10.10 -9.70 40.90
CA ARG A 74 8.70 -9.50 41.36
C ARG A 74 7.87 -8.71 40.34
N ARG A 75 7.44 -9.36 39.26
CA ARG A 75 6.20 -8.97 38.56
C ARG A 75 5.06 -9.35 39.51
N GLY A 76 4.73 -8.46 40.44
CA GLY A 76 3.80 -8.73 41.53
C GLY A 76 2.36 -8.90 41.03
N VAL A 77 1.53 -9.60 41.81
CA VAL A 77 0.07 -9.76 41.55
C VAL A 77 -0.66 -8.42 41.32
N ALA A 78 -0.12 -7.32 41.86
CA ALA A 78 -0.63 -5.97 41.65
C ALA A 78 -0.38 -5.41 40.24
N ASP A 79 0.66 -5.87 39.55
CA ASP A 79 0.98 -5.46 38.17
C ASP A 79 0.09 -6.21 37.18
N ALA A 80 -0.09 -7.52 37.41
CA ALA A 80 -1.03 -8.36 36.67
C ALA A 80 -2.47 -7.84 36.74
N GLY A 81 -2.96 -7.46 37.93
CA GLY A 81 -4.32 -6.90 38.06
C GLY A 81 -4.51 -5.55 37.36
N ARG A 82 -3.42 -4.79 37.16
CA ARG A 82 -3.45 -3.51 36.43
C ARG A 82 -3.44 -3.74 34.92
N GLU A 83 -2.67 -4.70 34.44
CA GLU A 83 -2.65 -5.18 33.05
C GLU A 83 -4.03 -5.77 32.67
N ASP A 84 -4.57 -6.68 33.49
CA ASP A 84 -5.88 -7.31 33.28
C ASP A 84 -7.00 -6.26 33.25
N ALA A 85 -6.93 -5.23 34.09
CA ALA A 85 -7.88 -4.11 34.06
C ALA A 85 -7.75 -3.22 32.81
N ALA A 86 -6.57 -3.14 32.20
CA ALA A 86 -6.38 -2.44 30.93
C ALA A 86 -7.01 -3.23 29.78
N VAL A 87 -6.67 -4.51 29.69
CA VAL A 87 -7.24 -5.45 28.69
C VAL A 87 -8.76 -5.51 28.79
N ALA A 88 -9.31 -5.63 30.00
CA ALA A 88 -10.76 -5.64 30.22
C ALA A 88 -11.45 -4.36 29.70
N ARG A 89 -10.84 -3.18 29.91
CA ARG A 89 -11.38 -1.92 29.40
C ARG A 89 -11.31 -1.82 27.88
N ASP A 90 -10.23 -2.28 27.28
CA ASP A 90 -9.99 -2.09 25.85
C ASP A 90 -10.75 -3.11 24.99
N LEU A 91 -10.89 -4.34 25.47
CA LEU A 91 -11.72 -5.38 24.83
C LEU A 91 -13.19 -5.33 25.25
N GLY A 92 -13.55 -4.46 26.21
CA GLY A 92 -14.90 -4.37 26.75
C GLY A 92 -15.37 -5.66 27.45
N CYS A 93 -14.44 -6.41 28.06
CA CYS A 93 -14.72 -7.66 28.76
C CYS A 93 -14.58 -7.51 30.28
N ASN A 94 -14.95 -8.55 31.03
CA ASN A 94 -14.81 -8.54 32.49
C ASN A 94 -13.36 -8.88 32.90
N LEU A 95 -13.00 -8.61 34.17
CA LEU A 95 -11.65 -8.86 34.69
C LEU A 95 -11.26 -10.35 34.67
N GLU A 96 -12.24 -11.24 34.78
CA GLU A 96 -12.01 -12.68 34.76
C GLU A 96 -11.61 -13.16 33.36
N ALA A 97 -12.31 -12.69 32.32
CA ALA A 97 -11.98 -12.94 30.93
C ALA A 97 -10.63 -12.33 30.52
N ALA A 98 -10.27 -11.15 31.05
CA ALA A 98 -8.95 -10.57 30.82
C ALA A 98 -7.83 -11.42 31.45
N ALA A 99 -8.04 -11.92 32.68
CA ALA A 99 -7.11 -12.83 33.33
C ALA A 99 -6.99 -14.18 32.60
N GLU A 100 -8.10 -14.71 32.07
CA GLU A 100 -8.10 -15.90 31.20
C GLU A 100 -7.29 -15.66 29.93
N LEU A 101 -7.52 -14.54 29.23
CA LEU A 101 -6.77 -14.16 28.04
C LEU A 101 -5.27 -14.08 28.32
N ARG A 102 -4.87 -13.46 29.43
CA ARG A 102 -3.45 -13.43 29.84
C ARG A 102 -2.88 -14.82 30.09
N ALA A 103 -3.66 -15.74 30.66
CA ALA A 103 -3.21 -17.10 30.94
C ALA A 103 -3.08 -17.96 29.66
N VAL A 104 -3.95 -17.75 28.66
CA VAL A 104 -3.99 -18.52 27.42
C VAL A 104 -3.07 -17.93 26.35
N CYS A 105 -2.93 -16.60 26.29
CA CYS A 105 -2.12 -15.87 25.32
C CYS A 105 -0.79 -15.36 25.91
N GLY A 106 -0.36 -15.90 27.05
CA GLY A 106 0.88 -15.52 27.71
C GLY A 106 2.13 -15.88 26.90
N LEU A 107 3.23 -15.16 27.13
CA LEU A 107 4.52 -15.44 26.48
C LEU A 107 5.03 -16.86 26.80
N ASP A 108 4.64 -17.42 27.93
CA ASP A 108 4.95 -18.80 28.33
C ASP A 108 4.22 -19.86 27.48
N LYS A 109 3.18 -19.46 26.75
CA LYS A 109 2.44 -20.30 25.79
C LYS A 109 3.00 -20.21 24.38
N LEU A 110 3.89 -19.26 24.10
CA LEU A 110 4.61 -19.21 22.84
C LEU A 110 5.62 -20.37 22.82
N GLN A 111 5.29 -21.42 22.05
CA GLN A 111 6.23 -22.50 21.76
C GLN A 111 7.23 -21.99 20.73
N CYS A 112 8.50 -21.82 21.13
CA CYS A 112 9.60 -21.83 20.19
C CYS A 112 9.76 -23.28 19.71
N LEU A 113 9.81 -23.50 18.39
CA LEU A 113 9.97 -24.83 17.78
C LEU A 113 11.03 -25.65 18.53
N GLU A 114 10.65 -26.83 19.02
CA GLU A 114 11.63 -27.79 19.55
C GLU A 114 12.49 -28.31 18.37
N GLU A 115 13.76 -28.65 18.63
CA GLU A 115 14.65 -29.18 17.60
C GLU A 115 14.04 -30.45 16.98
N GLY A 116 13.56 -30.34 15.73
CA GLY A 116 13.03 -31.46 14.95
C GLY A 116 11.55 -31.37 14.59
N GLU A 117 10.81 -30.37 15.06
CA GLU A 117 9.44 -30.11 14.62
C GLU A 117 9.43 -29.31 13.30
N ASP A 118 8.82 -29.88 12.27
CA ASP A 118 8.60 -29.18 11.00
C ASP A 118 7.29 -28.38 11.07
N PRO A 119 7.34 -27.03 11.04
CA PRO A 119 6.15 -26.18 11.11
C PRO A 119 5.20 -26.34 9.92
N GLU A 120 5.61 -27.02 8.85
CA GLU A 120 4.77 -27.32 7.68
C GLU A 120 3.94 -28.61 7.82
N VAL A 121 4.16 -29.40 8.88
CA VAL A 121 3.35 -30.60 9.16
C VAL A 121 2.06 -30.18 9.86
N ILE A 122 0.94 -30.27 9.15
CA ILE A 122 -0.39 -29.95 9.68
C ILE A 122 -0.97 -31.19 10.37
N PRO A 123 -1.40 -31.11 11.64
CA PRO A 123 -2.04 -32.24 12.32
C PRO A 123 -3.32 -32.68 11.60
N GLU A 124 -3.47 -33.99 11.37
CA GLU A 124 -4.62 -34.55 10.63
C GLU A 124 -5.96 -34.36 11.35
N ASP A 125 -5.92 -34.11 12.66
CA ASP A 125 -7.07 -34.18 13.57
C ASP A 125 -7.72 -32.80 13.84
N THR A 126 -7.54 -31.82 12.96
CA THR A 126 -7.92 -30.42 13.27
C THR A 126 -9.18 -29.95 12.55
N ASP A 127 -10.16 -29.46 13.32
CA ASP A 127 -11.38 -28.80 12.81
C ASP A 127 -11.16 -27.33 12.39
N LEU A 128 -9.93 -26.82 12.49
CA LEU A 128 -9.61 -25.43 12.19
C LEU A 128 -9.59 -25.20 10.67
N VAL A 129 -10.53 -24.39 10.20
CA VAL A 129 -10.66 -23.99 8.78
C VAL A 129 -9.36 -23.40 8.23
N THR A 130 -8.63 -22.63 9.05
CA THR A 130 -7.34 -22.02 8.67
C THR A 130 -6.26 -23.06 8.35
N LEU A 131 -6.17 -24.14 9.13
CA LEU A 131 -5.25 -25.25 8.84
C LEU A 131 -5.71 -26.04 7.61
N GLY A 132 -7.01 -26.20 7.39
CA GLY A 132 -7.54 -26.80 6.17
C GLY A 132 -7.21 -25.99 4.90
N VAL A 133 -7.27 -24.65 4.96
CA VAL A 133 -6.82 -23.76 3.88
C VAL A 133 -5.31 -23.87 3.66
N ARG A 134 -4.52 -23.89 4.74
CA ARG A 134 -3.07 -24.05 4.67
C ARG A 134 -2.69 -25.40 4.04
N LYS A 135 -3.35 -26.50 4.43
CA LYS A 135 -3.12 -27.84 3.86
C LYS A 135 -3.35 -27.86 2.36
N LYS A 136 -4.47 -27.29 1.88
CA LYS A 136 -4.74 -27.13 0.45
C LYS A 136 -3.68 -26.32 -0.28
N LEU A 137 -3.15 -25.26 0.33
CA LEU A 137 -2.06 -24.46 -0.25
C LEU A 137 -0.75 -25.24 -0.34
N LEU A 138 -0.42 -26.02 0.69
CA LEU A 138 0.78 -26.89 0.71
C LEU A 138 0.68 -28.00 -0.33
N GLU A 139 -0.45 -28.71 -0.39
CA GLU A 139 -0.74 -29.74 -1.40
C GLU A 139 -0.67 -29.12 -2.81
N HIS A 140 -1.29 -27.95 -3.03
CA HIS A 140 -1.22 -27.26 -4.31
C HIS A 140 0.22 -26.85 -4.67
N ARG A 141 1.04 -26.45 -3.69
CA ARG A 141 2.46 -26.10 -3.90
C ARG A 141 3.30 -27.33 -4.26
N GLU A 142 2.98 -28.49 -3.69
CA GLU A 142 3.64 -29.77 -4.00
C GLU A 142 3.23 -30.31 -5.40
N GLU A 143 1.96 -30.16 -5.76
CA GLU A 143 1.41 -30.55 -7.07
C GLU A 143 1.85 -29.61 -8.22
N THR A 144 2.07 -28.33 -7.93
CA THR A 144 2.38 -27.32 -8.93
C THR A 144 3.90 -27.12 -9.02
N ILE A 145 4.53 -27.49 -10.14
CA ILE A 145 5.97 -27.26 -10.46
C ILE A 145 6.34 -25.75 -10.49
N THR A 146 5.37 -24.85 -10.26
CA THR A 146 5.63 -23.42 -10.16
C THR A 146 6.29 -23.14 -8.82
N ILE A 147 7.62 -23.12 -8.84
CA ILE A 147 8.41 -22.70 -7.70
C ILE A 147 8.11 -21.22 -7.46
N ASP A 148 7.23 -20.92 -6.49
CA ASP A 148 7.10 -19.61 -5.87
C ASP A 148 8.35 -19.34 -5.03
N ARG A 149 9.49 -19.22 -5.72
CA ARG A 149 10.74 -18.81 -5.11
C ARG A 149 10.64 -17.31 -4.98
N VAL A 150 10.77 -16.85 -3.73
CA VAL A 150 11.12 -15.47 -3.40
C VAL A 150 12.21 -15.05 -4.39
N CYS A 151 11.93 -14.00 -5.15
CA CYS A 151 12.87 -13.50 -6.14
C CYS A 151 14.19 -13.21 -5.41
N ARG A 152 15.36 -13.49 -6.01
CA ARG A 152 16.65 -13.21 -5.34
C ARG A 152 16.73 -11.74 -4.86
N GLN A 153 16.11 -10.85 -5.62
CA GLN A 153 15.92 -9.44 -5.32
C GLN A 153 15.07 -9.20 -4.06
N GLU A 154 13.99 -9.95 -3.86
CA GLU A 154 13.13 -9.87 -2.67
C GLU A 154 13.87 -10.37 -1.43
N THR A 155 14.60 -11.49 -1.53
CA THR A 155 15.43 -11.99 -0.42
C THR A 155 16.48 -10.96 -0.01
N PHE A 156 17.13 -10.34 -0.99
CA PHE A 156 18.12 -9.30 -0.74
C PHE A 156 17.51 -8.03 -0.14
N ALA A 157 16.35 -7.59 -0.64
CA ALA A 157 15.64 -6.43 -0.09
C ALA A 157 15.23 -6.67 1.37
N TYR A 158 14.66 -7.84 1.67
CA TYR A 158 14.31 -8.24 3.03
C TYR A 158 15.55 -8.30 3.94
N GLU A 159 16.66 -8.88 3.47
CA GLU A 159 17.91 -8.92 4.23
C GLU A 159 18.41 -7.50 4.55
N MET A 160 18.40 -6.60 3.56
CA MET A 160 18.75 -5.19 3.74
C MET A 160 17.85 -4.48 4.75
N GLU A 161 16.53 -4.66 4.66
CA GLU A 161 15.57 -4.07 5.61
C GLU A 161 15.76 -4.64 7.02
N SER A 162 16.02 -5.95 7.12
CA SER A 162 16.23 -6.63 8.40
C SER A 162 17.41 -6.07 9.19
N HIS A 163 18.44 -5.55 8.50
CA HIS A 163 19.59 -4.93 9.14
C HIS A 163 19.25 -3.65 9.91
N ALA A 164 18.13 -2.98 9.60
CA ALA A 164 17.67 -1.78 10.29
C ALA A 164 16.75 -2.10 11.47
N ILE A 165 16.18 -3.31 11.55
CA ILE A 165 15.21 -3.69 12.60
C ILE A 165 15.87 -3.56 13.97
N GLY A 166 15.21 -2.80 14.86
CA GLY A 166 15.65 -2.59 16.24
C GLY A 166 16.83 -1.62 16.42
N LYS A 167 17.39 -1.07 15.34
CA LYS A 167 18.44 -0.05 15.43
C LYS A 167 17.83 1.34 15.53
N LYS A 168 18.39 2.16 16.43
CA LYS A 168 18.09 3.59 16.47
C LYS A 168 18.94 4.31 15.41
N PRO A 169 18.38 5.31 14.72
CA PRO A 169 19.17 6.16 13.84
C PRO A 169 20.34 6.79 14.59
N GLU A 170 21.51 6.87 13.93
CA GLU A 170 22.68 7.55 14.48
C GLU A 170 22.48 9.07 14.55
N ASN A 171 21.77 9.61 13.56
CA ASN A 171 21.45 11.02 13.46
C ASN A 171 20.09 11.29 14.13
N PRO A 172 20.01 12.21 15.11
CA PRO A 172 18.76 12.56 15.76
C PRO A 172 17.72 13.17 14.81
N ALA A 173 18.11 13.73 13.66
CA ALA A 173 17.18 14.27 12.68
C ALA A 173 16.40 13.17 11.92
N ASP A 174 16.90 11.93 11.94
CA ASP A 174 16.25 10.78 11.29
C ASP A 174 15.27 10.07 12.26
N MET A 175 15.12 10.60 13.48
CA MET A 175 14.12 10.14 14.44
C MET A 175 12.74 10.57 13.96
N ILE A 176 11.81 9.62 13.94
CA ILE A 176 10.42 9.87 13.59
C ILE A 176 9.66 10.26 14.87
N GLU A 177 8.89 11.34 14.79
CA GLU A 177 8.06 11.83 15.89
C GLU A 177 6.91 10.86 16.22
N GLU A 178 6.51 10.84 17.50
CA GLU A 178 5.41 10.00 17.97
C GLU A 178 4.09 10.41 17.30
N GLY A 179 3.42 9.44 16.65
CA GLY A 179 2.14 9.67 15.97
C GLY A 179 2.27 10.24 14.55
N GLU A 180 3.46 10.21 13.97
CA GLU A 180 3.67 10.46 12.54
C GLU A 180 3.00 9.36 11.69
N LEU A 181 2.34 9.76 10.61
CA LEU A 181 1.68 8.83 9.70
C LEU A 181 2.70 8.13 8.81
N ILE A 182 2.52 6.83 8.60
CA ILE A 182 3.33 6.05 7.66
C ILE A 182 2.42 5.46 6.60
N LEU A 183 2.73 5.75 5.33
CA LEU A 183 2.00 5.24 4.17
C LEU A 183 2.86 4.17 3.47
N SER A 184 2.23 3.06 3.09
CA SER A 184 2.85 2.02 2.28
C SER A 184 2.53 2.26 0.81
N VAL A 185 3.55 2.63 0.03
CA VAL A 185 3.44 3.03 -1.38
C VAL A 185 4.05 1.97 -2.27
N ASN A 186 3.24 1.39 -3.15
CA ASN A 186 3.66 0.44 -4.16
C ASN A 186 3.81 1.14 -5.51
N ILE A 187 4.97 1.00 -6.13
CA ILE A 187 5.26 1.44 -7.49
C ILE A 187 5.22 0.22 -8.39
N LEU A 188 4.31 0.23 -9.36
CA LEU A 188 4.16 -0.82 -10.35
C LEU A 188 4.57 -0.27 -11.72
N TYR A 189 5.41 -1.00 -12.41
CA TYR A 189 5.64 -0.74 -13.83
C TYR A 189 4.39 -1.18 -14.60
N PRO A 190 3.90 -0.44 -15.60
CA PRO A 190 2.88 -0.93 -16.53
C PRO A 190 3.48 -2.10 -17.31
N VAL A 191 3.29 -3.30 -16.78
CA VAL A 191 3.93 -4.51 -17.29
C VAL A 191 3.31 -4.86 -18.65
N ILE A 192 4.08 -4.67 -19.72
CA ILE A 192 3.75 -5.15 -21.08
C ILE A 192 4.12 -6.65 -21.24
N PHE A 193 4.79 -7.26 -20.26
CA PHE A 193 5.31 -8.64 -20.35
C PHE A 193 4.87 -9.53 -19.19
N HIS A 194 4.02 -10.52 -19.48
CA HIS A 194 3.58 -11.54 -18.52
C HIS A 194 4.73 -12.51 -18.19
N LYS A 195 5.66 -12.10 -17.33
CA LYS A 195 6.74 -12.99 -16.83
C LYS A 195 6.40 -13.73 -15.55
N HIS A 196 5.48 -13.20 -14.74
CA HIS A 196 5.09 -13.77 -13.45
C HIS A 196 3.58 -13.97 -13.37
N LYS A 197 3.16 -14.97 -12.59
CA LYS A 197 1.75 -15.34 -12.39
C LYS A 197 0.97 -14.27 -11.61
N GLU A 198 1.69 -13.41 -10.87
CA GLU A 198 1.16 -12.32 -10.06
C GLU A 198 1.79 -10.99 -10.46
N HIS A 199 0.98 -9.91 -10.43
CA HIS A 199 1.44 -8.54 -10.63
C HIS A 199 2.10 -8.04 -9.36
N LYS A 200 3.38 -8.40 -9.17
CA LYS A 200 4.18 -7.90 -8.04
C LYS A 200 4.55 -6.43 -8.26
N PRO A 201 4.51 -5.59 -7.21
CA PRO A 201 5.03 -4.24 -7.32
C PRO A 201 6.52 -4.29 -7.64
N TYR A 202 6.97 -3.33 -8.44
CA TYR A 202 8.38 -3.18 -8.78
C TYR A 202 9.18 -2.68 -7.57
N GLN A 203 8.59 -1.78 -6.78
CA GLN A 203 9.18 -1.23 -5.57
C GLN A 203 8.08 -0.97 -4.53
N THR A 204 8.30 -1.36 -3.28
CA THR A 204 7.46 -0.98 -2.14
C THR A 204 8.28 -0.06 -1.24
N MET A 205 7.70 1.08 -0.86
CA MET A 205 8.35 2.08 -0.01
C MET A 205 7.44 2.50 1.11
N LEU A 206 8.03 2.83 2.25
CA LEU A 206 7.36 3.49 3.36
C LEU A 206 7.67 4.98 3.29
N VAL A 207 6.63 5.82 3.26
CA VAL A 207 6.78 7.27 3.26
C VAL A 207 6.05 7.87 4.45
N LEU A 208 6.58 8.97 4.97
CA LEU A 208 5.93 9.70 6.06
C LEU A 208 4.86 10.64 5.51
N GLY A 209 3.82 10.90 6.30
CA GLY A 209 2.81 11.91 5.97
C GLY A 209 3.43 13.30 5.73
N SER A 210 4.43 13.67 6.52
CA SER A 210 5.15 14.95 6.42
C SER A 210 6.18 15.05 5.30
N GLN A 211 6.55 13.93 4.66
CA GLN A 211 7.52 13.96 3.57
C GLN A 211 6.92 14.61 2.32
N LYS A 212 7.78 15.32 1.59
CA LYS A 212 7.39 15.94 0.31
C LYS A 212 7.25 14.89 -0.78
N LEU A 213 6.36 15.14 -1.74
CA LEU A 213 6.22 14.28 -2.92
C LEU A 213 7.52 14.18 -3.74
N THR A 214 8.34 15.23 -3.71
CA THR A 214 9.65 15.26 -4.36
C THR A 214 10.62 14.22 -3.78
N GLU A 215 10.50 13.89 -2.49
CA GLU A 215 11.35 12.88 -1.86
C GLU A 215 11.00 11.47 -2.32
N LEU A 216 9.70 11.18 -2.50
CA LEU A 216 9.26 9.94 -3.14
C LEU A 216 9.78 9.88 -4.58
N ARG A 217 9.62 10.95 -5.37
CA ARG A 217 10.13 11.02 -6.76
C ARG A 217 11.63 10.69 -6.82
N ASP A 218 12.42 11.28 -5.94
CA ASP A 218 13.87 11.08 -5.94
C ASP A 218 14.25 9.63 -5.54
N SER A 219 13.43 8.99 -4.70
CA SER A 219 13.61 7.62 -4.21
C SER A 219 13.16 6.53 -5.17
N ILE A 220 12.32 6.86 -6.17
CA ILE A 220 11.92 5.91 -7.21
C ILE A 220 13.15 5.57 -8.07
N CYS A 221 13.42 4.27 -8.22
CA CYS A 221 14.54 3.75 -8.99
C CYS A 221 14.05 3.12 -10.30
N CYS A 222 13.81 3.90 -11.35
CA CYS A 222 13.35 3.36 -12.62
C CYS A 222 14.53 2.83 -13.46
N VAL A 223 14.32 1.73 -14.20
CA VAL A 223 15.34 1.23 -15.16
C VAL A 223 15.64 2.27 -16.24
N SER A 224 14.65 3.07 -16.66
CA SER A 224 14.83 4.17 -17.61
C SER A 224 15.72 5.28 -17.07
N ASP A 225 15.79 5.47 -15.74
CA ASP A 225 16.66 6.48 -15.12
C ASP A 225 18.15 6.12 -15.26
N LEU A 226 18.45 4.82 -15.30
CA LEU A 226 19.81 4.28 -15.43
C LEU A 226 20.33 4.27 -16.87
N GLN A 227 19.46 4.55 -17.85
CA GLN A 227 19.86 4.57 -19.24
C GLN A 227 20.82 5.73 -19.51
N ILE A 228 21.81 5.48 -20.34
CA ILE A 228 22.72 6.50 -20.83
C ILE A 228 22.06 7.17 -22.03
N GLY A 229 21.67 8.43 -21.87
CA GLY A 229 21.12 9.25 -22.95
C GLY A 229 22.23 9.95 -23.75
N GLY A 230 22.06 10.07 -25.06
CA GLY A 230 22.94 10.85 -25.93
C GLY A 230 23.48 10.09 -27.14
N GLU A 231 24.28 10.79 -27.95
CA GLU A 231 24.95 10.21 -29.12
C GLU A 231 26.43 9.97 -28.81
N PHE A 232 26.84 8.71 -28.78
CA PHE A 232 28.22 8.29 -28.49
C PHE A 232 28.92 7.69 -29.71
N SER A 233 28.32 7.86 -30.91
CA SER A 233 28.81 7.27 -32.16
C SER A 233 30.25 7.65 -32.48
N ASN A 234 30.64 8.90 -32.16
CA ASN A 234 31.98 9.43 -32.41
C ASN A 234 32.98 9.19 -31.28
N THR A 235 32.52 8.76 -30.09
CA THR A 235 33.34 8.59 -28.88
C THR A 235 32.86 7.38 -28.07
N PRO A 236 32.93 6.15 -28.62
CA PRO A 236 32.36 4.96 -27.97
C PRO A 236 33.09 4.55 -26.69
N ASP A 237 34.36 4.91 -26.54
CA ASP A 237 35.18 4.55 -25.38
C ASP A 237 35.05 5.55 -24.21
N GLN A 238 34.32 6.66 -24.39
CA GLN A 238 34.12 7.64 -23.32
C GLN A 238 33.02 7.18 -22.38
N ALA A 239 33.35 7.12 -21.08
CA ALA A 239 32.35 6.89 -20.04
C ALA A 239 31.36 8.06 -20.01
N PRO A 240 30.05 7.81 -20.08
CA PRO A 240 29.05 8.86 -19.97
C PRO A 240 29.12 9.55 -18.61
N GLU A 241 29.07 10.88 -18.63
CA GLU A 241 29.12 11.69 -17.40
C GLU A 241 27.76 11.76 -16.69
N HIS A 242 26.67 11.56 -17.43
CA HIS A 242 25.30 11.75 -16.95
C HIS A 242 24.39 10.59 -17.34
N ILE A 243 23.52 10.20 -16.41
CA ILE A 243 22.44 9.24 -16.67
C ILE A 243 21.16 9.98 -17.10
N SER A 244 20.18 9.25 -17.63
CA SER A 244 18.92 9.83 -18.09
C SER A 244 18.17 10.57 -16.98
N LYS A 245 18.27 10.12 -15.72
CA LYS A 245 17.72 10.85 -14.55
C LYS A 245 18.29 12.27 -14.41
N ASP A 246 19.55 12.46 -14.75
CA ASP A 246 20.22 13.77 -14.66
C ASP A 246 19.77 14.71 -15.77
N LEU A 247 19.56 14.18 -16.97
CA LEU A 247 19.20 14.95 -18.17
C LEU A 247 17.70 15.26 -18.23
N TYR A 248 16.86 14.29 -17.87
CA TYR A 248 15.40 14.35 -18.04
C TYR A 248 14.70 14.48 -16.70
N LYS A 249 14.81 15.65 -16.09
CA LYS A 249 14.29 15.93 -14.74
C LYS A 249 12.78 16.15 -14.66
N SER A 250 12.09 16.25 -15.80
CA SER A 250 10.64 16.52 -15.80
C SER A 250 9.88 15.29 -15.33
N ALA A 251 9.00 15.47 -14.35
CA ALA A 251 8.14 14.42 -13.82
C ALA A 251 6.86 15.00 -13.20
N PHE A 252 5.82 14.18 -13.08
CA PHE A 252 4.64 14.50 -12.28
C PHE A 252 4.08 13.28 -11.55
N PHE A 253 3.40 13.54 -10.44
CA PHE A 253 2.40 12.64 -9.90
C PHE A 253 0.99 13.12 -10.25
N TYR A 254 0.07 12.21 -10.45
CA TYR A 254 -1.35 12.50 -10.65
C TYR A 254 -2.17 11.82 -9.55
N PHE A 255 -2.72 12.62 -8.64
CA PHE A 255 -3.61 12.19 -7.56
C PHE A 255 -4.93 12.96 -7.62
N GLU A 256 -6.05 12.24 -7.56
CA GLU A 256 -7.42 12.79 -7.45
C GLU A 256 -7.68 14.04 -8.33
N GLY A 257 -7.34 13.98 -9.62
CA GLY A 257 -7.61 15.07 -10.57
C GLY A 257 -6.57 16.18 -10.62
N THR A 258 -5.48 16.08 -9.84
CA THR A 258 -4.42 17.09 -9.77
C THR A 258 -3.09 16.52 -10.24
N PHE A 259 -2.43 17.23 -11.16
CA PHE A 259 -1.07 16.98 -11.61
C PHE A 259 -0.07 17.78 -10.78
N TYR A 260 0.71 17.08 -9.96
CA TYR A 260 1.81 17.62 -9.16
C TYR A 260 3.09 17.55 -9.98
N ASN A 261 3.43 18.63 -10.70
CA ASN A 261 4.59 18.69 -11.58
C ASN A 261 5.84 19.08 -10.79
N ASP A 262 6.95 18.38 -11.01
CA ASP A 262 8.24 18.78 -10.45
C ASP A 262 8.75 20.03 -11.17
N ARG A 263 8.86 21.14 -10.44
CA ARG A 263 9.32 22.44 -10.97
C ARG A 263 10.53 22.98 -10.22
N ARG A 264 11.23 22.13 -9.47
CA ARG A 264 12.44 22.48 -8.71
C ARG A 264 13.57 23.01 -9.58
N TYR A 265 13.61 22.59 -10.85
CA TYR A 265 14.68 22.95 -11.79
C TYR A 265 14.13 23.73 -12.99
N PRO A 266 14.85 24.77 -13.47
CA PRO A 266 14.41 25.55 -14.65
C PRO A 266 14.24 24.72 -15.93
N GLU A 267 14.98 23.61 -16.07
CA GLU A 267 14.87 22.68 -17.18
C GLU A 267 13.62 21.79 -17.14
N CYS A 268 12.91 21.73 -16.01
CA CYS A 268 11.70 20.94 -15.89
C CYS A 268 10.59 21.52 -16.78
N ARG A 269 10.06 20.67 -17.65
CA ARG A 269 8.91 20.94 -18.49
C ARG A 269 7.65 20.43 -17.81
N ASP A 270 6.57 21.17 -17.99
CA ASP A 270 5.24 20.71 -17.59
C ASP A 270 4.76 19.64 -18.58
N LEU A 271 4.92 18.37 -18.18
CA LEU A 271 4.49 17.21 -18.97
C LEU A 271 2.96 17.05 -18.96
N SER A 272 2.29 17.53 -17.91
CA SER A 272 0.82 17.41 -17.78
C SER A 272 0.06 18.26 -18.78
N ARG A 273 0.66 19.35 -19.27
CA ARG A 273 0.05 20.31 -20.21
C ARG A 273 -0.62 19.64 -21.40
N THR A 274 0.06 18.72 -22.08
CA THR A 274 -0.49 18.04 -23.27
C THR A 274 -1.75 17.25 -22.93
N ILE A 275 -1.79 16.62 -21.76
CA ILE A 275 -2.93 15.83 -21.28
C ILE A 275 -4.11 16.75 -20.97
N ILE A 276 -3.84 17.88 -20.32
CA ILE A 276 -4.84 18.88 -19.97
C ILE A 276 -5.45 19.48 -21.24
N GLU A 277 -4.63 20.00 -22.15
CA GLU A 277 -5.09 20.58 -23.42
C GLU A 277 -5.88 19.58 -24.26
N TRP A 278 -5.42 18.32 -24.32
CA TRP A 278 -6.14 17.25 -25.00
C TRP A 278 -7.51 16.99 -24.37
N SER A 279 -7.59 16.97 -23.03
CA SER A 279 -8.83 16.75 -22.30
C SER A 279 -9.85 17.89 -22.47
N GLU A 280 -9.37 19.13 -22.58
CA GLU A 280 -10.21 20.33 -22.72
C GLU A 280 -10.63 20.59 -24.18
N SER A 281 -9.91 20.00 -25.15
CA SER A 281 -10.19 20.21 -26.58
C SER A 281 -11.60 19.78 -27.02
N HIS A 282 -12.22 18.84 -26.30
CA HIS A 282 -13.54 18.30 -26.59
C HIS A 282 -14.26 17.99 -25.28
N ASP A 283 -15.59 18.17 -25.25
CA ASP A 283 -16.40 17.71 -24.13
C ASP A 283 -16.42 16.17 -24.10
N ARG A 284 -15.55 15.60 -23.26
CA ARG A 284 -15.37 14.16 -23.05
C ARG A 284 -15.99 13.68 -21.74
N GLY A 285 -16.64 14.57 -20.99
CA GLY A 285 -17.17 14.25 -19.65
C GLY A 285 -16.11 14.13 -18.55
N TYR A 286 -14.84 14.49 -18.82
CA TYR A 286 -13.83 14.62 -17.78
C TYR A 286 -14.02 15.93 -17.01
N GLY A 287 -13.84 15.88 -15.68
CA GLY A 287 -13.74 17.11 -14.88
C GLY A 287 -12.50 17.92 -15.27
N LYS A 288 -12.46 19.19 -14.86
CA LYS A 288 -11.26 20.02 -15.07
C LYS A 288 -10.11 19.51 -14.22
N PHE A 289 -9.01 19.17 -14.87
CA PHE A 289 -7.77 18.83 -14.19
C PHE A 289 -7.14 20.07 -13.55
N GLN A 290 -6.46 19.86 -12.44
CA GLN A 290 -5.72 20.88 -11.72
C GLN A 290 -4.22 20.65 -11.85
N THR A 291 -3.42 21.69 -11.65
CA THR A 291 -1.96 21.60 -11.61
C THR A 291 -1.43 22.25 -10.34
N ALA A 292 -0.39 21.65 -9.79
CA ALA A 292 0.32 22.14 -8.62
C ALA A 292 1.83 21.87 -8.76
N ASN A 293 2.66 22.63 -8.03
CA ASN A 293 4.08 22.33 -7.94
C ASN A 293 4.29 21.20 -6.94
N MET A 294 5.06 20.18 -7.31
CA MET A 294 5.28 19.00 -6.48
C MET A 294 6.01 19.33 -5.17
N GLU A 295 6.93 20.30 -5.20
CA GLU A 295 7.76 20.72 -4.07
C GLU A 295 7.00 21.44 -2.94
N ASP A 296 5.77 21.87 -3.20
CA ASP A 296 4.92 22.60 -2.27
C ASP A 296 3.99 21.68 -1.45
N PHE A 297 3.97 20.36 -1.73
CA PHE A 297 3.03 19.40 -1.15
C PHE A 297 3.73 18.25 -0.42
N THR A 298 3.13 17.85 0.69
CA THR A 298 3.44 16.63 1.45
C THR A 298 2.35 15.59 1.26
N PHE A 299 2.58 14.36 1.73
CA PHE A 299 1.52 13.33 1.71
C PHE A 299 0.31 13.71 2.56
N ASN A 300 0.50 14.48 3.65
CA ASN A 300 -0.58 14.97 4.50
C ASN A 300 -1.56 15.89 3.76
N ASP A 301 -1.11 16.58 2.71
CA ASP A 301 -1.93 17.51 1.93
C ASP A 301 -2.78 16.80 0.86
N LEU A 302 -2.54 15.50 0.63
CA LEU A 302 -3.20 14.75 -0.42
C LEU A 302 -4.58 14.25 -0.03
N TYR A 303 -5.45 14.20 -1.04
CA TYR A 303 -6.65 13.38 -1.03
C TYR A 303 -6.34 12.06 -1.74
N ILE A 304 -6.59 10.94 -1.06
CA ILE A 304 -6.30 9.61 -1.58
C ILE A 304 -7.42 8.62 -1.28
N LYS A 305 -7.44 7.56 -2.06
CA LYS A 305 -8.19 6.31 -1.92
C LYS A 305 -7.17 5.19 -1.75
N LEU A 306 -7.34 4.37 -0.72
CA LEU A 306 -6.49 3.19 -0.50
C LEU A 306 -6.78 2.13 -1.57
N GLY A 307 -5.71 1.50 -2.07
CA GLY A 307 -5.78 0.49 -3.14
C GLY A 307 -6.09 1.05 -4.53
N PHE A 308 -6.26 2.37 -4.68
CA PHE A 308 -6.56 2.98 -5.97
C PHE A 308 -5.29 3.25 -6.80
N PRO A 309 -5.30 3.00 -8.12
CA PRO A 309 -4.16 3.25 -8.98
C PRO A 309 -4.03 4.73 -9.34
N TYR A 310 -2.95 5.35 -8.90
CA TYR A 310 -2.49 6.68 -9.31
C TYR A 310 -1.37 6.56 -10.35
N LEU A 311 -0.95 7.70 -10.91
CA LEU A 311 0.07 7.73 -11.95
C LEU A 311 1.27 8.57 -11.51
N TYR A 312 2.45 8.02 -11.71
CA TYR A 312 3.72 8.74 -11.76
C TYR A 312 4.25 8.67 -13.18
N CYS A 313 4.62 9.81 -13.76
CA CYS A 313 5.23 9.85 -15.09
C CYS A 313 6.51 10.68 -15.03
N HIS A 314 7.59 10.15 -15.63
CA HIS A 314 8.87 10.85 -15.75
C HIS A 314 9.47 10.63 -17.15
N GLN A 315 10.44 11.47 -17.51
CA GLN A 315 11.11 11.46 -18.82
C GLN A 315 10.20 11.69 -20.05
N GLY A 316 8.91 11.94 -19.84
CA GLY A 316 7.93 12.29 -20.87
C GLY A 316 6.95 11.17 -21.21
N ASP A 317 7.38 9.92 -21.14
CA ASP A 317 6.59 8.74 -21.52
C ASP A 317 6.79 7.52 -20.60
N CYS A 318 7.67 7.61 -19.60
CA CYS A 318 7.87 6.52 -18.65
C CYS A 318 6.85 6.61 -17.52
N GLU A 319 5.79 5.81 -17.65
CA GLU A 319 4.65 5.76 -16.72
C GLU A 319 4.84 4.66 -15.67
N HIS A 320 4.41 4.93 -14.44
CA HIS A 320 4.36 3.98 -13.34
C HIS A 320 3.04 4.14 -12.60
N VAL A 321 2.40 3.03 -12.28
CA VAL A 321 1.22 3.02 -11.43
C VAL A 321 1.65 3.10 -9.98
N VAL A 322 1.09 4.03 -9.23
CA VAL A 322 1.36 4.25 -7.81
C VAL A 322 0.13 3.83 -7.02
N VAL A 323 0.27 2.89 -6.09
CA VAL A 323 -0.83 2.42 -5.25
C VAL A 323 -0.46 2.59 -3.79
N ILE A 324 -1.28 3.32 -3.04
CA ILE A 324 -1.13 3.41 -1.59
C ILE A 324 -2.01 2.31 -0.98
N THR A 325 -1.40 1.29 -0.38
CA THR A 325 -2.13 0.12 0.11
C THR A 325 -2.49 0.19 1.59
N ASP A 326 -1.74 0.97 2.36
CA ASP A 326 -1.88 1.02 3.82
C ASP A 326 -1.48 2.41 4.34
N ILE A 327 -2.10 2.81 5.45
CA ILE A 327 -1.80 4.01 6.23
C ILE A 327 -1.95 3.68 7.71
N ARG A 328 -0.94 4.00 8.52
CA ARG A 328 -0.90 3.67 9.95
C ARG A 328 -0.32 4.78 10.81
#